data_AF-A0AA86UM24-F1
#
_entry.id   AF-A0AA86UM24-F1
#
_cell.length_a   1.000
_cell.length_b   1.000
_cell.length_c   1.000
_cell.angle_alpha   90.00
_cell.angle_beta   90.00
_cell.angle_gamma   90.00
#
_symmetry.space_group_name_H-M   'P 1'
#
loop_
_entity.id
_entity.type
_entity.pdbx_description
1 polymer ?
#
loop_
_entity_poly.entity_id
_entity_poly.type
_entity_poly.pdbx_seq_one_letter_code
_entity_poly.pdbx_strand_id
1 'polypeptide(L)'
;MQKFILNKNSNIVLNTRSYTEILNYSKSAGIRLGSVPTRRSQPQIPPRTNMENWQRDFSGSFLDMMKARASRQVATLDEAVGRFYSQDEQVKKSFWIDMAATLGTTHKKLHDYFHNTWSKQFCADMAPFKAEISGVLKSCGHSDMKMVLRSVLAHLHDKYPAMRFHYQTLYQFINYKMSQDKKFQPAASAPAASEPMSQLVSDQVILQLQQILSSTQ
;
A
#
# COMPACT_ATOMS: atom_id res chain seq x y z
N MET A 1 16.29 -22.35 47.12
CA MET A 1 15.57 -21.25 46.42
C MET A 1 15.47 -21.59 44.94
N GLN A 2 14.34 -22.15 44.51
CA GLN A 2 14.06 -22.53 43.12
C GLN A 2 13.69 -21.28 42.30
N LYS A 3 14.37 -21.06 41.18
CA LYS A 3 14.02 -20.03 40.19
C LYS A 3 13.09 -20.64 39.14
N PHE A 4 11.85 -20.14 39.10
CA PHE A 4 10.91 -20.43 38.02
C PHE A 4 11.29 -19.63 36.78
N ILE A 5 11.57 -20.32 35.67
CA ILE A 5 11.70 -19.74 34.33
C ILE A 5 10.31 -19.81 33.69
N LEU A 6 9.63 -18.66 33.56
CA LEU A 6 8.37 -18.57 32.83
C LEU A 6 8.66 -18.42 31.33
N ASN A 7 8.36 -19.49 30.60
CA ASN A 7 8.37 -19.59 29.15
C ASN A 7 7.15 -18.85 28.57
N LYS A 8 7.37 -17.80 27.76
CA LYS A 8 6.32 -17.08 27.02
C LYS A 8 6.33 -17.51 25.56
N ASN A 9 5.74 -18.66 25.28
CA ASN A 9 5.35 -19.08 23.92
C ASN A 9 3.88 -19.52 23.95
N SER A 10 2.98 -18.55 23.92
CA SER A 10 1.55 -18.78 23.73
C SER A 10 1.20 -18.51 22.26
N ASN A 11 1.29 -19.55 21.44
CA ASN A 11 0.67 -19.56 20.11
C ASN A 11 -0.85 -19.49 20.28
N ILE A 12 -1.43 -18.31 20.08
CA ILE A 12 -2.89 -18.17 19.96
C ILE A 12 -3.25 -18.66 18.56
N VAL A 13 -3.66 -19.92 18.47
CA VAL A 13 -4.33 -20.47 17.29
C VAL A 13 -5.74 -19.87 17.26
N LEU A 14 -5.93 -18.81 16.47
CA LEU A 14 -7.26 -18.31 16.13
C LEU A 14 -7.94 -19.35 15.23
N ASN A 15 -8.84 -20.12 15.85
CA ASN A 15 -9.74 -21.04 15.19
C ASN A 15 -10.67 -20.26 14.25
N THR A 16 -10.32 -20.18 12.97
CA THR A 16 -11.19 -19.67 11.91
C THR A 16 -12.30 -20.69 11.67
N ARG A 17 -13.37 -20.62 12.46
CA ARG A 17 -14.62 -21.28 12.09
C ARG A 17 -15.06 -20.74 10.74
N SER A 18 -15.26 -21.64 9.79
CA SER A 18 -15.73 -21.31 8.45
C SER A 18 -17.08 -20.60 8.54
N TYR A 19 -17.30 -19.58 7.71
CA TYR A 19 -18.56 -18.83 7.58
C TYR A 19 -19.77 -19.76 7.36
N THR A 20 -19.54 -20.96 6.82
CA THR A 20 -20.56 -22.01 6.67
C THR A 20 -21.06 -22.60 7.98
N GLU A 21 -20.27 -22.64 9.06
CA GLU A 21 -20.72 -23.13 10.37
C GLU A 21 -21.67 -22.14 11.05
N ILE A 22 -21.47 -20.83 10.85
CA ILE A 22 -22.33 -19.78 11.40
C ILE A 22 -23.72 -19.83 10.75
N LEU A 23 -23.79 -20.11 9.44
CA LEU A 23 -25.07 -20.20 8.72
C LEU A 23 -25.87 -21.47 9.04
N ASN A 24 -25.23 -22.53 9.52
CA ASN A 24 -25.93 -23.75 9.90
C ASN A 24 -26.56 -23.65 11.30
N TYR A 25 -25.97 -22.87 12.22
CA TYR A 25 -26.53 -22.66 13.56
C TYR A 25 -27.83 -21.83 13.54
N SER A 26 -28.01 -20.94 12.55
CA SER A 26 -29.24 -20.14 12.43
C SER A 26 -30.46 -20.93 11.96
N LYS A 27 -30.26 -22.10 11.31
CA LYS A 27 -31.37 -22.92 10.81
C LYS A 27 -32.04 -23.79 11.89
N SER A 28 -31.31 -24.18 12.93
CA SER A 28 -31.85 -25.00 14.02
C SER A 28 -32.64 -24.21 15.08
N ALA A 29 -32.54 -22.88 15.09
CA ALA A 29 -33.14 -22.02 16.12
C ALA A 29 -34.59 -21.57 15.83
N GLY A 30 -35.22 -22.02 14.73
CA GLY A 30 -36.64 -21.70 14.45
C GLY A 30 -36.95 -20.21 14.25
N ILE A 31 -35.94 -19.37 14.02
CA ILE A 31 -36.11 -17.93 13.81
C ILE A 31 -36.69 -17.71 12.41
N ARG A 32 -37.99 -17.35 12.34
CA ARG A 32 -38.62 -16.85 11.12
C ARG A 32 -38.02 -15.50 10.76
N LEU A 33 -37.07 -15.49 9.83
CA LEU A 33 -36.57 -14.27 9.21
C LEU A 33 -37.72 -13.62 8.42
N GLY A 34 -38.09 -12.40 8.82
CA GLY A 34 -39.04 -11.56 8.11
C GLY A 34 -38.65 -11.39 6.64
N SER A 35 -39.66 -11.22 5.79
CA SER A 35 -39.55 -11.05 4.34
C SER A 35 -38.42 -10.08 3.97
N VAL A 36 -37.42 -10.60 3.27
CA VAL A 36 -36.28 -9.83 2.74
C VAL A 36 -36.83 -8.83 1.71
N PRO A 37 -36.61 -7.52 1.88
CA PRO A 37 -37.05 -6.52 0.91
C PRO A 37 -36.45 -6.83 -0.46
N THR A 38 -37.32 -6.78 -1.47
CA THR A 38 -37.03 -7.08 -2.88
C THR A 38 -35.73 -6.40 -3.31
N ARG A 39 -34.77 -7.25 -3.66
CA ARG A 39 -33.40 -6.93 -4.08
C ARG A 39 -33.43 -5.81 -5.13
N ARG A 40 -33.01 -4.59 -4.75
CA ARG A 40 -32.67 -3.52 -5.70
C ARG A 40 -31.77 -4.14 -6.77
N SER A 41 -32.14 -3.96 -8.03
CA SER A 41 -31.41 -4.41 -9.22
C SER A 41 -29.91 -4.18 -8.98
N GLN A 42 -29.13 -5.26 -8.90
CA GLN A 42 -27.68 -5.12 -8.75
C GLN A 42 -27.19 -4.26 -9.93
N PRO A 43 -26.43 -3.19 -9.68
CA PRO A 43 -25.81 -2.42 -10.75
C PRO A 43 -25.02 -3.41 -11.60
N GLN A 44 -25.36 -3.49 -12.88
CA GLN A 44 -24.64 -4.34 -13.83
C GLN A 44 -23.19 -3.88 -13.81
N ILE A 45 -22.32 -4.73 -13.28
CA ILE A 45 -20.88 -4.49 -13.32
C ILE A 45 -20.53 -4.51 -14.81
N PRO A 46 -20.06 -3.40 -15.40
CA PRO A 46 -19.71 -3.38 -16.80
C PRO A 46 -18.68 -4.48 -17.07
N PRO A 47 -18.76 -5.17 -18.21
CA PRO A 47 -17.82 -6.23 -18.56
C PRO A 47 -16.39 -5.70 -18.43
N ARG A 48 -15.50 -6.50 -17.81
CA ARG A 48 -14.07 -6.16 -17.64
C ARG A 48 -13.54 -5.67 -18.98
N THR A 49 -13.13 -4.40 -18.99
CA THR A 49 -12.55 -3.73 -20.15
C THR A 49 -11.42 -4.57 -20.75
N ASN A 50 -11.39 -4.63 -22.09
CA ASN A 50 -10.30 -5.24 -22.84
C ASN A 50 -8.95 -4.73 -22.29
N MET A 51 -8.15 -5.64 -21.76
CA MET A 51 -6.80 -5.33 -21.28
C MET A 51 -5.96 -4.93 -22.50
N GLU A 52 -5.37 -3.73 -22.49
CA GLU A 52 -4.58 -3.25 -23.62
C GLU A 52 -3.37 -4.19 -23.83
N ASN A 53 -2.97 -4.45 -25.08
CA ASN A 53 -1.92 -5.44 -25.38
C ASN A 53 -0.63 -5.21 -24.57
N TRP A 54 -0.17 -3.96 -24.47
CA TRP A 54 1.04 -3.59 -23.73
C TRP A 54 0.96 -3.90 -22.22
N GLN A 55 -0.25 -3.97 -21.63
CA GLN A 55 -0.40 -4.31 -20.20
C GLN A 55 -0.02 -5.77 -19.94
N ARG A 56 -0.23 -6.67 -20.91
CA ARG A 56 0.22 -8.07 -20.82
C ARG A 56 1.74 -8.18 -20.87
N ASP A 57 2.36 -7.36 -21.72
CA ASP A 57 3.79 -7.41 -21.99
C ASP A 57 4.61 -6.54 -21.01
N PHE A 58 3.94 -5.78 -20.15
CA PHE A 58 4.54 -4.82 -19.23
C PHE A 58 5.60 -5.47 -18.34
N SER A 59 5.27 -6.58 -17.67
CA SER A 59 6.17 -7.22 -16.70
C SER A 59 7.46 -7.70 -17.36
N GLY A 60 7.35 -8.38 -18.51
CA GLY A 60 8.53 -8.86 -19.26
C GLY A 60 9.41 -7.71 -19.72
N SER A 61 8.79 -6.70 -20.34
CA SER A 61 9.50 -5.51 -20.82
C SER A 61 10.16 -4.72 -19.69
N PHE A 62 9.52 -4.63 -18.52
CA PHE A 62 10.11 -4.00 -17.33
C PHE A 62 11.36 -4.74 -16.86
N LEU A 63 11.29 -6.07 -16.74
CA LEU A 63 12.43 -6.88 -16.32
C LEU A 63 13.59 -6.78 -17.33
N ASP A 64 13.29 -6.87 -18.62
CA ASP A 64 14.29 -6.81 -19.69
C ASP A 64 14.96 -5.44 -19.76
N MET A 65 14.19 -4.35 -19.62
CA MET A 65 14.73 -2.99 -19.54
C MET A 65 15.63 -2.81 -18.31
N MET A 66 15.23 -3.34 -17.16
CA MET A 66 16.05 -3.29 -15.94
C MET A 66 17.34 -4.11 -16.08
N LYS A 67 17.31 -5.27 -16.75
CA LYS A 67 18.51 -6.05 -17.08
C LYS A 67 19.45 -5.30 -18.01
N ALA A 68 18.91 -4.64 -19.04
CA ALA A 68 19.71 -3.88 -20.01
C ALA A 68 20.43 -2.69 -19.37
N ARG A 69 19.83 -2.08 -18.34
CA ARG A 69 20.38 -0.88 -17.66
C ARG A 69 21.24 -1.20 -16.43
N ALA A 70 21.16 -2.40 -15.89
CA ALA A 70 21.87 -2.74 -14.67
C ALA A 70 23.28 -3.26 -14.94
N SER A 71 24.28 -2.73 -14.23
CA SER A 71 25.65 -3.25 -14.27
C SER A 71 25.79 -4.65 -13.63
N ARG A 72 24.82 -5.03 -12.79
CA ARG A 72 24.72 -6.36 -12.16
C ARG A 72 23.51 -7.08 -12.71
N GLN A 73 23.57 -8.41 -12.87
CA GLN A 73 22.41 -9.18 -13.30
C GLN A 73 21.22 -8.97 -12.37
N VAL A 74 20.02 -8.89 -12.96
CA VAL A 74 18.72 -8.83 -12.27
C VAL A 74 17.98 -10.11 -12.63
N ALA A 75 17.71 -10.96 -11.63
CA ALA A 75 17.14 -12.29 -11.87
C ALA A 75 15.62 -12.28 -11.83
N THR A 76 15.02 -11.46 -10.95
CA THR A 76 13.58 -11.50 -10.66
C THR A 76 12.92 -10.13 -10.81
N LEU A 77 11.59 -10.12 -10.96
CA LEU A 77 10.81 -8.89 -11.00
C LEU A 77 10.87 -8.10 -9.70
N ASP A 78 10.84 -8.77 -8.56
CA ASP A 78 10.91 -8.11 -7.25
C ASP A 78 12.25 -7.36 -7.07
N GLU A 79 13.34 -8.00 -7.47
CA GLU A 79 14.66 -7.37 -7.50
C GLU A 79 14.70 -6.19 -8.47
N ALA A 80 14.14 -6.35 -9.67
CA ALA A 80 14.05 -5.28 -10.67
C ALA A 80 13.30 -4.06 -10.11
N VAL A 81 12.18 -4.29 -9.42
CA VAL A 81 11.39 -3.26 -8.76
C VAL A 81 12.17 -2.60 -7.63
N GLY A 82 12.83 -3.37 -6.76
CA GLY A 82 13.73 -2.86 -5.73
C GLY A 82 14.79 -1.90 -6.26
N ARG A 83 15.47 -2.32 -7.34
CA ARG A 83 16.49 -1.49 -7.99
C ARG A 83 15.91 -0.25 -8.66
N PHE A 84 14.76 -0.38 -9.31
CA PHE A 84 14.07 0.75 -9.95
C PHE A 84 13.75 1.85 -8.92
N TYR A 85 13.22 1.49 -7.75
CA TYR A 85 12.92 2.47 -6.70
C TYR A 85 14.16 3.19 -6.17
N SER A 86 15.32 2.54 -6.22
CA SER A 86 16.61 3.09 -5.77
C SER A 86 17.28 3.99 -6.80
N GLN A 87 16.77 4.08 -8.04
CA GLN A 87 17.30 4.97 -9.06
C GLN A 87 16.93 6.43 -8.77
N ASP A 88 17.74 7.35 -9.30
CA ASP A 88 17.38 8.77 -9.31
C ASP A 88 16.20 9.06 -10.26
N GLU A 89 15.55 10.22 -10.06
CA GLU A 89 14.37 10.61 -10.83
C GLU A 89 14.66 10.87 -12.32
N GLN A 90 15.87 11.32 -12.66
CA GLN A 90 16.26 11.55 -14.04
C GLN A 90 16.36 10.22 -14.80
N VAL A 91 16.94 9.20 -14.17
CA VAL A 91 17.05 7.84 -14.67
C VAL A 91 15.65 7.22 -14.79
N LYS A 92 14.79 7.34 -13.77
CA LYS A 92 13.40 6.86 -13.86
C LYS A 92 12.63 7.54 -14.99
N LYS A 93 12.80 8.85 -15.17
CA LYS A 93 12.16 9.57 -16.28
C LYS A 93 12.59 9.02 -17.64
N SER A 94 13.90 8.83 -17.84
CA SER A 94 14.41 8.20 -19.07
C SER A 94 13.93 6.76 -19.24
N PHE A 95 13.78 6.01 -18.15
CA PHE A 95 13.31 4.62 -18.16
C PHE A 95 11.88 4.53 -18.73
N TRP A 96 10.99 5.41 -18.29
CA TRP A 96 9.63 5.43 -18.79
C TRP A 96 9.53 5.83 -20.27
N ILE A 97 10.42 6.71 -20.74
CA ILE A 97 10.49 7.09 -22.16
C ILE A 97 10.88 5.88 -23.02
N ASP A 98 11.93 5.17 -22.64
CA ASP A 98 12.39 4.00 -23.40
C ASP A 98 11.37 2.86 -23.37
N MET A 99 10.78 2.59 -22.20
CA MET A 99 9.74 1.58 -22.07
C MET A 99 8.51 1.92 -22.91
N ALA A 100 8.14 3.19 -23.00
CA ALA A 100 7.04 3.67 -23.85
C ALA A 100 7.30 3.39 -25.34
N ALA A 101 8.55 3.59 -25.79
CA ALA A 101 8.96 3.25 -27.13
C ALA A 101 8.89 1.74 -27.38
N THR A 102 9.37 0.91 -26.45
CA THR A 102 9.30 -0.56 -26.56
C THR A 102 7.87 -1.09 -26.63
N LEU A 103 6.97 -0.55 -25.82
CA LEU A 103 5.59 -1.03 -25.69
C LEU A 103 4.59 -0.33 -26.63
N GLY A 104 5.03 0.64 -27.44
CA GLY A 104 4.17 1.36 -28.37
C GLY A 104 3.05 2.16 -27.68
N THR A 105 3.35 2.80 -26.54
CA THR A 105 2.37 3.59 -25.76
C THR A 105 3.01 4.88 -25.25
N THR A 106 2.35 5.62 -24.34
CA THR A 106 2.91 6.84 -23.76
C THR A 106 3.54 6.55 -22.39
N HIS A 107 4.66 7.22 -22.10
CA HIS A 107 5.35 7.10 -20.81
C HIS A 107 4.42 7.43 -19.64
N LYS A 108 3.51 8.41 -19.81
CA LYS A 108 2.50 8.77 -18.82
C LYS A 108 1.56 7.60 -18.51
N LYS A 109 1.02 6.92 -19.52
CA LYS A 109 0.15 5.75 -19.32
C LYS A 109 0.88 4.63 -18.58
N LEU A 110 2.15 4.36 -18.93
CA LEU A 110 2.96 3.34 -18.28
C LEU A 110 3.25 3.67 -16.82
N HIS A 111 3.67 4.91 -16.57
CA HIS A 111 3.90 5.43 -15.23
C HIS A 111 2.64 5.30 -14.37
N ASP A 112 1.50 5.79 -14.86
CA ASP A 112 0.23 5.73 -14.14
C ASP A 112 -0.20 4.29 -13.88
N TYR A 113 -0.02 3.40 -14.85
CA TYR A 113 -0.31 1.98 -14.67
C TYR A 113 0.61 1.31 -13.64
N PHE A 114 1.91 1.62 -13.67
CA PHE A 114 2.88 1.12 -12.71
C PHE A 114 2.49 1.53 -11.29
N HIS A 115 2.29 2.83 -11.03
CA HIS A 115 1.99 3.33 -9.69
C HIS A 115 0.59 2.92 -9.20
N ASN A 116 -0.42 2.92 -10.07
CA ASN A 116 -1.80 2.69 -9.61
C ASN A 116 -2.20 1.21 -9.57
N THR A 117 -1.55 0.35 -10.35
CA THR A 117 -1.99 -1.03 -10.53
C THR A 117 -0.86 -2.01 -10.29
N TRP A 118 0.20 -1.94 -11.11
CA TRP A 118 1.16 -3.04 -11.21
C TRP A 118 2.12 -3.11 -10.01
N SER A 119 2.63 -1.99 -9.50
CA SER A 119 3.58 -1.97 -8.38
C SER A 119 2.99 -2.50 -7.06
N LYS A 120 1.67 -2.45 -6.91
CA LYS A 120 0.97 -2.92 -5.70
C LYS A 120 1.15 -4.41 -5.43
N GLN A 121 1.41 -5.22 -6.45
CA GLN A 121 1.64 -6.66 -6.27
C GLN A 121 2.96 -6.97 -5.56
N PHE A 122 3.89 -6.00 -5.50
CA PHE A 122 5.17 -6.10 -4.77
C PHE A 122 5.09 -5.44 -3.39
N CYS A 123 3.91 -5.00 -2.97
CA CYS A 123 3.68 -4.39 -1.68
C CYS A 123 2.88 -5.32 -0.77
N ALA A 124 3.16 -5.25 0.53
CA ALA A 124 2.38 -5.92 1.55
C ALA A 124 0.95 -5.35 1.59
N ASP A 125 -0.03 -6.23 1.83
CA ASP A 125 -1.38 -5.80 2.18
C ASP A 125 -1.32 -5.00 3.49
N MET A 126 -1.88 -3.80 3.48
CA MET A 126 -1.91 -2.91 4.63
C MET A 126 -2.96 -3.33 5.67
N ALA A 127 -3.96 -4.14 5.30
CA ALA A 127 -5.08 -4.48 6.19
C ALA A 127 -4.66 -5.04 7.56
N PRO A 128 -3.67 -5.97 7.67
CA PRO A 128 -3.21 -6.49 8.95
C PRO A 128 -2.54 -5.44 9.84
N PHE A 129 -1.98 -4.38 9.25
CA PHE A 129 -1.18 -3.36 9.93
C PHE A 129 -2.00 -2.14 10.36
N LYS A 130 -3.26 -2.02 9.94
CA LYS A 130 -4.10 -0.84 10.20
C LYS A 130 -4.24 -0.52 11.69
N ALA A 131 -4.37 -1.54 12.54
CA ALA A 131 -4.49 -1.35 13.99
C ALA A 131 -3.20 -0.80 14.59
N GLU A 132 -2.05 -1.33 14.18
CA GLU A 132 -0.72 -0.89 14.60
C GLU A 132 -0.44 0.54 14.14
N ILE A 133 -0.68 0.85 12.87
CA ILE A 133 -0.55 2.20 12.31
C ILE A 133 -1.40 3.17 13.13
N SER A 134 -2.65 2.81 13.44
CA SER A 134 -3.54 3.65 14.27
C SER A 134 -3.01 3.86 15.69
N GLY A 135 -2.25 2.90 16.24
CA GLY A 135 -1.53 3.04 17.50
C GLY A 135 -0.43 4.10 17.41
N VAL A 136 0.39 4.05 16.36
CA VAL A 136 1.44 5.05 16.09
C VAL A 136 0.84 6.44 15.91
N LEU A 137 -0.27 6.56 15.15
CA LEU A 137 -0.96 7.84 14.96
C LEU A 137 -1.39 8.49 16.28
N LYS A 138 -1.88 7.70 17.25
CA LYS A 138 -2.25 8.20 18.58
C LYS A 138 -1.06 8.71 19.38
N SER A 139 0.12 8.10 19.21
CA SER A 139 1.35 8.55 19.88
C SER A 139 1.96 9.82 19.25
N CYS A 140 1.71 10.08 17.97
CA CYS A 140 2.27 11.24 17.28
C CYS A 140 1.65 12.59 17.69
N GLY A 141 0.52 12.59 18.41
CA GLY A 141 -0.18 13.84 18.78
C GLY A 141 -0.57 14.69 17.57
N HIS A 142 -0.84 15.99 17.74
CA HIS A 142 -1.22 16.90 16.64
C HIS A 142 0.01 17.32 15.83
N SER A 143 0.59 16.37 15.11
CA SER A 143 1.73 16.58 14.22
C SER A 143 1.28 16.83 12.78
N ASP A 144 2.11 17.55 12.02
CA ASP A 144 1.93 17.69 10.57
C ASP A 144 1.91 16.32 9.88
N MET A 145 1.11 16.22 8.81
CA MET A 145 0.92 15.00 8.02
C MET A 145 2.26 14.39 7.58
N LYS A 146 3.22 15.21 7.14
CA LYS A 146 4.52 14.69 6.69
C LYS A 146 5.28 14.05 7.83
N MET A 147 5.28 14.66 9.02
CA MET A 147 5.95 14.07 10.19
C MET A 147 5.28 12.78 10.65
N VAL A 148 3.95 12.74 10.65
CA VAL A 148 3.18 11.55 11.00
C VAL A 148 3.49 10.40 10.05
N LEU A 149 3.48 10.66 8.75
CA LEU A 149 3.80 9.68 7.73
C LEU A 149 5.23 9.14 7.85
N ARG A 150 6.21 10.02 8.09
CA ARG A 150 7.60 9.61 8.36
C ARG A 150 7.69 8.71 9.57
N SER A 151 6.99 9.04 10.65
CA SER A 151 6.99 8.27 11.90
C SER A 151 6.38 6.88 11.71
N VAL A 152 5.26 6.79 10.98
CA VAL A 152 4.64 5.49 10.65
C VAL A 152 5.56 4.66 9.76
N LEU A 153 6.17 5.25 8.73
CA LEU A 153 7.08 4.54 7.84
C LEU A 153 8.33 4.05 8.58
N ALA A 154 8.92 4.86 9.43
CA ALA A 154 10.05 4.47 10.26
C ALA A 154 9.68 3.30 11.18
N HIS A 155 8.53 3.37 11.85
CA HIS A 155 8.04 2.29 12.71
C HIS A 155 7.82 0.97 11.95
N LEU A 156 7.14 1.03 10.81
CA LEU A 156 6.88 -0.15 9.99
C LEU A 156 8.17 -0.74 9.42
N HIS A 157 9.13 0.09 9.03
CA HIS A 157 10.41 -0.37 8.50
C HIS A 157 11.29 -1.03 9.57
N ASP A 158 11.35 -0.44 10.77
CA ASP A 158 12.09 -1.01 11.91
C ASP A 158 11.54 -2.39 12.28
N LYS A 159 10.21 -2.54 12.32
CA LYS A 159 9.57 -3.78 12.74
C LYS A 159 9.43 -4.83 11.64
N TYR A 160 9.27 -4.39 10.38
CA TYR A 160 9.06 -5.26 9.21
C TYR A 160 10.03 -4.91 8.07
N PRO A 161 11.36 -5.09 8.28
CA PRO A 161 12.38 -4.62 7.33
C PRO A 161 12.31 -5.31 5.96
N ALA A 162 11.75 -6.50 5.87
CA ALA A 162 11.57 -7.23 4.61
C ALA A 162 10.29 -6.81 3.84
N MET A 163 9.42 -6.00 4.45
CA MET A 163 8.12 -5.65 3.85
C MET A 163 8.17 -4.29 3.16
N ARG A 164 7.47 -4.20 2.03
CA ARG A 164 7.31 -2.96 1.26
C ARG A 164 5.88 -2.49 1.39
N PHE A 165 5.67 -1.26 1.82
CA PHE A 165 4.32 -0.68 1.91
C PHE A 165 4.06 0.24 0.72
N HIS A 166 2.88 0.11 0.12
CA HIS A 166 2.48 1.00 -0.95
C HIS A 166 2.17 2.40 -0.38
N TYR A 167 3.05 3.36 -0.65
CA TYR A 167 3.03 4.68 -0.03
C TYR A 167 1.70 5.42 -0.19
N GLN A 168 1.15 5.47 -1.40
CA GLN A 168 -0.11 6.20 -1.64
C GLN A 168 -1.26 5.61 -0.82
N THR A 169 -1.28 4.29 -0.66
CA THR A 169 -2.30 3.60 0.15
C THR A 169 -2.11 3.90 1.64
N LEU A 170 -0.86 3.93 2.11
CA LEU A 170 -0.53 4.31 3.48
C LEU A 170 -0.91 5.76 3.76
N TYR A 171 -0.53 6.69 2.87
CA TYR A 171 -0.86 8.10 2.96
C TYR A 171 -2.37 8.32 3.04
N GLN A 172 -3.14 7.71 2.13
CA GLN A 172 -4.61 7.81 2.13
C GLN A 172 -5.22 7.31 3.44
N PHE A 173 -4.71 6.21 3.98
CA PHE A 173 -5.18 5.68 5.25
C PHE A 173 -4.87 6.60 6.43
N ILE A 174 -3.64 7.13 6.50
CA ILE A 174 -3.26 8.09 7.54
C ILE A 174 -4.12 9.35 7.44
N ASN A 175 -4.32 9.89 6.23
CA ASN A 175 -5.14 11.07 6.01
C ASN A 175 -6.59 10.87 6.44
N TYR A 176 -7.15 9.71 6.08
CA TYR A 176 -8.48 9.32 6.54
C TYR A 176 -8.56 9.21 8.06
N LYS A 177 -7.55 8.64 8.72
CA LYS A 177 -7.53 8.51 10.18
C LYS A 177 -7.39 9.84 10.89
N MET A 178 -6.51 10.70 10.41
CA MET A 178 -6.33 12.05 10.96
C MET A 178 -7.59 12.90 10.80
N SER A 179 -8.35 12.76 9.70
CA SER A 179 -9.58 13.52 9.51
C SER A 179 -10.76 13.02 10.36
N GLN A 180 -10.77 11.74 10.76
CA GLN A 180 -11.78 11.18 11.65
C GLN A 180 -11.57 11.53 13.12
N ASP A 181 -10.32 11.63 13.56
CA ASP A 181 -10.03 11.98 14.94
C ASP A 181 -10.31 13.47 15.14
N LYS A 182 -11.44 13.81 15.80
CA LYS A 182 -11.81 15.19 16.17
C LYS A 182 -10.70 15.94 16.91
N LYS A 183 -9.80 15.20 17.56
CA LYS A 183 -8.61 15.74 18.22
C LYS A 183 -7.65 16.40 17.24
N PHE A 184 -7.56 15.94 16.00
CA PHE A 184 -6.67 16.51 14.98
C PHE A 184 -7.27 17.69 14.22
N GLN A 185 -8.50 18.11 14.53
CA GLN A 185 -8.99 19.35 13.96
C GLN A 185 -8.20 20.51 14.58
N PRO A 186 -7.44 21.29 13.78
CA PRO A 186 -6.84 22.51 14.28
C PRO A 186 -7.98 23.37 14.84
N ALA A 187 -7.80 23.88 16.06
CA ALA A 187 -8.76 24.78 16.69
C ALA A 187 -9.12 25.88 15.68
N ALA A 188 -10.40 25.94 15.29
CA ALA A 188 -10.92 26.68 14.14
C ALA A 188 -10.14 27.96 13.83
N SER A 189 -9.20 27.89 12.89
CA SER A 189 -8.42 29.04 12.43
C SER A 189 -8.26 28.97 10.92
N ALA A 190 -8.98 29.89 10.27
CA ALA A 190 -8.88 30.40 8.90
C ALA A 190 -9.06 29.43 7.70
N PRO A 191 -9.77 29.87 6.64
CA PRO A 191 -9.96 29.11 5.42
C PRO A 191 -8.66 29.05 4.61
N ALA A 192 -8.00 27.88 4.59
CA ALA A 192 -6.83 27.62 3.75
C ALA A 192 -7.25 26.92 2.44
N ALA A 193 -6.79 27.47 1.33
CA ALA A 193 -7.00 26.93 -0.02
C ALA A 193 -6.40 25.51 -0.14
N SER A 194 -7.23 24.55 -0.54
CA SER A 194 -6.81 23.17 -0.79
C SER A 194 -6.17 23.07 -2.18
N GLU A 195 -4.84 23.09 -2.28
CA GLU A 195 -4.15 22.67 -3.50
C GLU A 195 -4.10 21.14 -3.61
N PRO A 196 -4.33 20.56 -4.81
CA PRO A 196 -4.23 19.12 -5.03
C PRO A 196 -2.75 18.67 -5.09
N MET A 197 -2.18 18.40 -3.91
CA MET A 197 -0.79 17.98 -3.68
C MET A 197 -0.50 16.49 -4.04
N SER A 198 -1.31 15.85 -4.90
CA SER A 198 -1.45 14.38 -4.93
C SER A 198 -0.42 13.61 -5.78
N GLN A 199 0.42 14.25 -6.60
CA GLN A 199 1.32 13.50 -7.51
C GLN A 199 2.81 13.83 -7.32
N LEU A 200 3.20 15.09 -7.20
CA LEU A 200 4.62 15.46 -7.09
C LEU A 200 5.25 15.19 -5.71
N VAL A 201 4.45 15.18 -4.65
CA VAL A 201 4.96 14.99 -3.27
C VAL A 201 5.12 13.51 -2.93
N SER A 202 4.42 12.62 -3.62
CA SER A 202 4.50 11.18 -3.37
C SER A 202 5.89 10.64 -3.71
N ASP A 203 6.39 10.88 -4.92
CA ASP A 203 7.62 10.25 -5.39
C ASP A 203 8.88 10.81 -4.72
N GLN A 204 8.89 12.11 -4.40
CA GLN A 204 10.03 12.76 -3.76
C GLN A 204 10.15 12.43 -2.26
N VAL A 205 9.03 12.25 -1.55
CA VAL A 205 9.03 11.88 -0.12
C VAL A 205 9.31 10.39 0.07
N ILE A 206 8.84 9.53 -0.84
CA ILE A 206 9.19 8.10 -0.85
C ILE A 206 10.71 7.92 -0.98
N LEU A 207 11.33 8.63 -1.92
CA LEU A 207 12.78 8.57 -2.14
C LEU A 207 13.58 9.15 -0.97
N GLN A 208 13.16 10.29 -0.41
CA GLN A 208 13.85 10.84 0.76
C GLN A 208 13.78 9.90 1.96
N LEU A 209 12.66 9.20 2.17
CA LEU A 209 12.55 8.23 3.24
C LEU A 209 13.37 6.97 2.97
N GLN A 210 13.41 6.49 1.73
CA GLN A 210 14.30 5.38 1.35
C GLN A 210 15.79 5.75 1.46
N GLN A 211 16.17 6.99 1.12
CA GLN A 211 17.54 7.50 1.28
C GLN A 211 17.94 7.68 2.74
N ILE A 212 17.04 8.22 3.60
CA ILE A 212 17.27 8.35 5.04
C ILE A 212 17.46 6.97 5.68
N LEU A 213 16.66 5.98 5.29
CA LEU A 213 16.78 4.63 5.82
C LEU A 213 18.06 3.90 5.35
N SER A 214 18.58 4.26 4.16
CA SER A 214 19.82 3.68 3.61
C SER A 214 21.10 4.29 4.19
N SER A 215 21.02 5.40 4.92
CA SER A 215 22.17 6.13 5.48
C SER A 215 22.39 5.89 6.99
N THR A 216 21.58 5.02 7.61
CA THR A 216 21.66 4.61 9.02
C THR A 216 22.31 3.25 9.27
N GLN A 217 22.93 2.63 8.25
CA GLN A 217 23.79 1.44 8.38
C GLN A 217 25.26 1.83 8.17
#